data_AF-A0A8T5GLU5-F1
#
_entry.id   AF-A0A8T5GLU5-F1
#
_cell.length_a   1.000
_cell.length_b   1.000
_cell.length_c   1.000
_cell.angle_alpha   90.00
_cell.angle_beta   90.00
_cell.angle_gamma   90.00
#
_symmetry.space_group_name_H-M   'P 1'
#
loop_
_entity.id
_entity.type
_entity.pdbx_description
1 polymer ?
#
loop_
_entity_poly.entity_id
_entity_poly.type
_entity_poly.pdbx_seq_one_letter_code
_entity_poly.pdbx_strand_id
1 'polypeptide(L)'
;PQTKQDLEIIAILSAVNTAVTVMVLGFLYIISRSRSGATLALKMMYPIETWSALEPTSDFIRLLAVTLAAGLLAMPMMRYVGKGMLKLHAAIPLQQMVMGVILFVVALVWLSTGFVGIGVLIVGTIIGLLPPRIGIRRSHGMGIILVPIMIYTFAQKFDSFGFI
;
A
#
# COMPACT_ATOMS: atom_id res chain seq x y z
N PRO A 1 19.46 19.61 17.47
CA PRO A 1 18.08 19.98 17.08
C PRO A 1 17.56 19.23 15.83
N GLN A 2 18.29 19.22 14.71
CA GLN A 2 17.87 18.55 13.46
C GLN A 2 17.65 17.02 13.63
N THR A 3 18.53 16.32 14.35
CA THR A 3 18.44 14.85 14.54
C THR A 3 17.21 14.37 15.32
N LYS A 4 16.62 15.21 16.19
CA LYS A 4 15.41 14.84 16.94
C LYS A 4 14.16 14.92 16.07
N GLN A 5 14.07 15.96 15.25
CA GLN A 5 12.98 16.14 14.29
C GLN A 5 12.96 15.01 13.24
N ASP A 6 14.12 14.60 12.75
CA ASP A 6 14.21 13.47 11.81
C ASP A 6 13.68 12.17 12.45
N LEU A 7 14.01 11.93 13.73
CA LEU A 7 13.53 10.76 14.47
C LEU A 7 12.00 10.79 14.65
N GLU A 8 11.45 11.96 14.99
CA GLU A 8 10.02 12.17 15.12
C GLU A 8 9.29 11.97 13.79
N ILE A 9 9.82 12.50 12.69
CA ILE A 9 9.25 12.32 11.35
C ILE A 9 9.25 10.82 10.96
N ILE A 10 10.35 10.11 11.20
CA ILE A 10 10.43 8.68 10.91
C ILE A 10 9.43 7.89 11.77
N ALA A 11 9.30 8.23 13.06
CA ALA A 11 8.35 7.57 13.96
C ALA A 11 6.90 7.80 13.51
N ILE A 12 6.54 9.04 13.17
CA ILE A 12 5.21 9.38 12.65
C ILE A 12 4.94 8.66 11.33
N LEU A 13 5.89 8.66 10.39
CA LEU A 13 5.72 8.00 9.09
C LEU A 13 5.54 6.48 9.24
N SER A 14 6.29 5.86 10.13
CA SER A 14 6.17 4.43 10.44
C SER A 14 4.83 4.09 11.11
N ALA A 15 4.39 4.91 12.07
CA ALA A 15 3.09 4.76 12.72
C ALA A 15 1.94 4.92 11.73
N VAL A 16 2.00 5.92 10.84
CA VAL A 16 1.01 6.14 9.78
C VAL A 16 0.95 4.96 8.81
N ASN A 17 2.09 4.43 8.37
CA ASN A 17 2.11 3.26 7.47
C ASN A 17 1.52 2.00 8.14
N THR A 18 1.77 1.82 9.43
CA THR A 18 1.18 0.73 10.22
C THR A 18 -0.33 0.90 10.34
N ALA A 19 -0.80 2.11 10.65
CA ALA A 19 -2.21 2.44 10.71
C ALA A 19 -2.91 2.21 9.36
N VAL A 20 -2.28 2.60 8.25
CA VAL A 20 -2.78 2.33 6.89
C VAL A 20 -2.95 0.83 6.66
N THR A 21 -2.01 -0.01 7.11
CA THR A 21 -2.09 -1.46 6.94
C THR A 21 -3.32 -2.05 7.64
N VAL A 22 -3.59 -1.64 8.88
CA VAL A 22 -4.79 -2.04 9.63
C VAL A 22 -6.06 -1.50 8.96
N MET A 23 -6.03 -0.24 8.50
CA MET A 23 -7.15 0.41 7.83
C MET A 23 -7.53 -0.27 6.51
N VAL A 24 -6.56 -0.72 5.72
CA VAL A 24 -6.78 -1.41 4.44
C VAL A 24 -7.53 -2.73 4.66
N LEU A 25 -7.24 -3.47 5.73
CA LEU A 25 -8.02 -4.66 6.11
C LEU A 25 -9.46 -4.30 6.49
N GLY A 26 -9.66 -3.23 7.27
CA GLY A 26 -11.01 -2.72 7.58
C GLY A 26 -11.80 -2.36 6.32
N PHE A 27 -11.18 -1.64 5.38
CA PHE A 27 -11.79 -1.30 4.09
C PHE A 27 -12.14 -2.53 3.25
N LEU A 28 -11.32 -3.57 3.31
CA LEU A 28 -11.57 -4.81 2.58
C LEU A 28 -12.83 -5.53 3.10
N TYR A 29 -13.08 -5.53 4.41
CA TYR A 29 -14.25 -6.21 4.99
C TYR A 29 -15.52 -5.35 5.04
N ILE A 30 -15.39 -4.01 5.12
CA ILE A 30 -16.54 -3.08 5.13
C ILE A 30 -17.02 -2.77 3.70
N ILE A 31 -16.10 -2.51 2.76
CA ILE A 31 -16.42 -1.99 1.42
C ILE A 31 -16.13 -3.05 0.33
N SER A 32 -15.53 -4.19 0.67
CA SER A 32 -15.10 -5.23 -0.29
C SER A 32 -14.20 -4.69 -1.41
N ARG A 33 -13.50 -3.58 -1.16
CA ARG A 33 -12.57 -2.95 -2.09
C ARG A 33 -11.15 -3.12 -1.58
N SER A 34 -10.32 -3.75 -2.40
CA SER A 34 -8.89 -3.86 -2.11
C SER A 34 -8.19 -2.52 -2.37
N ARG A 35 -7.31 -2.12 -1.44
CA ARG A 35 -6.46 -0.92 -1.56
C ARG A 35 -4.96 -1.25 -1.59
N SER A 36 -4.58 -2.52 -1.47
CA SER A 36 -3.20 -3.03 -1.51
C SER A 36 -3.13 -4.35 -2.27
N GLY A 37 -1.96 -4.67 -2.84
CA GLY A 37 -1.75 -5.97 -3.49
C GLY A 37 -2.01 -7.15 -2.55
N ALA A 38 -1.62 -7.03 -1.28
CA ALA A 38 -1.87 -8.06 -0.27
C ALA A 38 -3.37 -8.30 -0.05
N THR A 39 -4.17 -7.24 0.07
CA THR A 39 -5.63 -7.37 0.23
C THR A 39 -6.33 -7.81 -1.04
N LEU A 40 -5.73 -7.59 -2.21
CA LEU A 40 -6.26 -8.10 -3.48
C LEU A 40 -6.07 -9.62 -3.54
N ALA A 41 -4.88 -10.11 -3.16
CA ALA A 41 -4.61 -11.54 -3.05
C ALA A 41 -5.56 -12.20 -2.05
N LEU A 42 -5.76 -11.62 -0.86
CA LEU A 42 -6.72 -12.12 0.13
C LEU A 42 -8.14 -12.22 -0.45
N LYS A 43 -8.59 -11.20 -1.21
CA LYS A 43 -9.89 -11.20 -1.89
C LYS A 43 -10.03 -12.29 -2.95
N MET A 44 -8.94 -12.69 -3.58
CA MET A 44 -8.94 -13.77 -4.58
C MET A 44 -8.84 -15.15 -3.95
N MET A 45 -8.16 -15.28 -2.80
CA MET A 45 -7.94 -16.56 -2.12
C MET A 45 -9.09 -16.96 -1.19
N TYR A 46 -9.77 -16.00 -0.58
CA TYR A 46 -10.88 -16.24 0.33
C TYR A 46 -12.16 -15.56 -0.19
N PRO A 47 -13.32 -16.24 -0.15
CA PRO A 47 -14.60 -15.58 -0.33
C PRO A 47 -14.82 -14.64 0.86
N ILE A 48 -14.54 -13.36 0.66
CA ILE A 48 -14.71 -12.35 1.72
C ILE A 48 -16.20 -12.08 1.84
N GLU A 49 -16.83 -12.68 2.86
CA GLU A 49 -18.19 -12.28 3.26
C GLU A 49 -18.14 -10.86 3.79
N THR A 50 -18.94 -9.98 3.18
CA THR A 50 -19.13 -8.60 3.64
C THR A 50 -19.61 -8.62 5.08
N TRP A 51 -19.13 -7.67 5.88
CA TRP A 51 -19.67 -7.43 7.21
C TRP A 51 -21.17 -7.06 7.11
N SER A 52 -22.07 -8.03 7.26
CA SER A 52 -23.50 -7.87 6.92
C SER A 52 -24.42 -7.57 8.12
N ALA A 53 -23.92 -7.59 9.36
CA ALA A 53 -24.64 -7.11 10.54
C ALA A 53 -23.68 -6.91 11.74
N LEU A 54 -24.23 -6.50 12.89
CA LEU A 54 -23.60 -6.03 14.16
C LEU A 54 -22.38 -6.84 14.70
N GLU A 55 -22.11 -8.03 14.17
CA GLU A 55 -20.98 -8.88 14.57
C GLU A 55 -19.91 -8.92 13.47
N PRO A 56 -18.64 -8.58 13.78
CA PRO A 56 -17.55 -8.75 12.84
C PRO A 56 -17.36 -10.24 12.55
N THR A 57 -17.19 -10.60 11.28
CA THR A 57 -16.88 -11.98 10.87
C THR A 57 -15.66 -12.48 11.64
N SER A 58 -15.71 -13.71 12.16
CA SER A 58 -14.64 -14.32 12.96
C SER A 58 -13.27 -14.30 12.24
N ASP A 59 -13.29 -14.40 10.91
CA ASP A 59 -12.10 -14.30 10.06
C ASP A 59 -11.48 -12.90 10.04
N PHE A 60 -12.29 -11.83 10.09
CA PHE A 60 -11.76 -10.47 10.19
C PHE A 60 -11.00 -10.26 11.50
N ILE A 61 -11.57 -10.73 12.62
CA ILE A 61 -10.94 -10.62 13.94
C ILE A 61 -9.65 -11.44 13.98
N ARG A 62 -9.65 -12.64 13.39
CA ARG A 62 -8.44 -13.48 13.28
C ARG A 62 -7.35 -12.81 12.44
N LEU A 63 -7.67 -12.29 11.27
CA LEU A 63 -6.70 -11.60 10.42
C LEU A 63 -6.18 -10.32 11.09
N LEU A 64 -7.06 -9.56 11.74
CA LEU A 64 -6.67 -8.39 12.52
C LEU A 64 -5.73 -8.78 13.66
N ALA A 65 -6.06 -9.82 14.44
CA ALA A 65 -5.22 -10.32 15.52
C ALA A 65 -3.85 -10.80 15.02
N VAL A 66 -3.83 -11.55 13.90
CA VAL A 66 -2.57 -12.01 13.28
C VAL A 66 -1.73 -10.83 12.77
N THR A 67 -2.35 -9.83 12.15
CA THR A 67 -1.60 -8.66 11.66
C THR A 67 -1.04 -7.80 12.80
N LEU A 68 -1.79 -7.65 13.91
CA LEU A 68 -1.30 -7.00 15.12
C LEU A 68 -0.18 -7.80 15.78
N ALA A 69 -0.34 -9.13 15.90
CA ALA A 69 0.70 -10.01 16.45
C ALA A 69 1.98 -9.99 15.59
N ALA A 70 1.84 -10.02 14.26
CA ALA A 70 2.95 -9.91 13.32
C ALA A 70 3.64 -8.54 13.44
N GLY A 71 2.88 -7.45 13.57
CA GLY A 71 3.44 -6.12 13.81
C GLY A 71 4.22 -6.02 15.13
N LEU A 72 3.72 -6.67 16.18
CA LEU A 72 4.39 -6.70 17.49
C LEU A 72 5.68 -7.53 17.44
N LEU A 73 5.66 -8.69 16.77
CA LEU A 73 6.84 -9.51 16.52
C LEU A 73 7.86 -8.86 15.58
N ALA A 74 7.43 -7.96 14.69
CA ALA A 74 8.33 -7.22 13.83
C ALA A 74 9.26 -6.27 14.61
N MET A 75 8.84 -5.75 15.77
CA MET A 75 9.66 -4.84 16.58
C MET A 75 11.01 -5.41 17.03
N PRO A 76 11.08 -6.59 17.68
CA PRO A 76 12.37 -7.19 18.03
C PRO A 76 13.17 -7.60 16.79
N MET A 77 12.49 -8.07 15.73
CA MET A 77 13.14 -8.50 14.49
C MET A 77 13.81 -7.32 13.77
N MET A 78 13.21 -6.14 13.80
CA MET A 78 13.75 -4.91 13.21
C MET A 78 15.07 -4.47 13.83
N ARG A 79 15.33 -4.80 15.11
CA ARG A 79 16.64 -4.51 15.73
C ARG A 79 17.76 -5.34 15.12
N TYR A 80 17.49 -6.60 14.75
CA TYR A 80 18.47 -7.48 14.12
C TYR A 80 18.64 -7.14 12.63
N VAL A 81 17.52 -7.06 11.90
CA VAL A 81 17.52 -6.76 10.47
C VAL A 81 18.05 -5.35 10.21
N GLY A 82 17.72 -4.37 11.05
CA GLY A 82 18.20 -2.99 10.93
C GLY A 82 19.73 -2.90 10.98
N LYS A 83 20.38 -3.63 11.89
CA LYS A 83 21.86 -3.69 11.93
C LYS A 83 22.45 -4.33 10.68
N GLY A 84 21.82 -5.37 10.16
CA GLY A 84 22.21 -5.99 8.88
C GLY A 84 22.06 -5.02 7.70
N MET A 85 20.94 -4.30 7.65
CA MET A 85 20.62 -3.37 6.57
C MET A 85 21.51 -2.12 6.58
N LEU A 86 21.93 -1.66 7.77
CA LEU A 86 22.92 -0.58 7.91
C LEU A 86 24.30 -1.00 7.37
N LYS A 87 24.74 -2.23 7.66
CA LYS A 87 25.99 -2.77 7.08
C LYS A 87 25.90 -2.93 5.56
N LEU A 88 24.75 -3.38 5.07
CA LEU A 88 24.52 -3.55 3.63
C LEU A 88 24.49 -2.19 2.91
N HIS A 89 23.84 -1.17 3.47
CA HIS A 89 23.84 0.19 2.92
C HIS A 89 25.23 0.85 2.97
N ALA A 90 26.07 0.51 3.95
CA ALA A 90 27.46 0.97 4.00
C ALA A 90 28.34 0.28 2.95
N ALA A 91 28.03 -0.97 2.58
CA ALA A 91 28.81 -1.76 1.64
C ALA A 91 28.38 -1.60 0.17
N ILE A 92 27.09 -1.31 -0.09
CA ILE A 92 26.53 -1.23 -1.44
C ILE A 92 26.02 0.19 -1.70
N PRO A 93 26.47 0.86 -2.78
CA PRO A 93 25.94 2.17 -3.14
C PRO A 93 24.45 2.07 -3.49
N LEU A 94 23.65 3.03 -3.00
CA LEU A 94 22.18 3.05 -3.17
C LEU A 94 21.73 2.86 -4.62
N GLN A 95 22.50 3.37 -5.58
CA GLN A 95 22.22 3.24 -7.02
C GLN A 95 22.23 1.78 -7.50
N GLN A 96 23.17 0.95 -7.03
CA GLN A 96 23.22 -0.45 -7.41
C GLN A 96 22.06 -1.24 -6.79
N MET A 97 21.69 -0.91 -5.56
CA MET A 97 20.52 -1.52 -4.90
C MET A 97 19.23 -1.21 -5.66
N VAL A 98 19.03 0.06 -6.05
CA VAL A 98 17.86 0.47 -6.84
C VAL A 98 17.84 -0.20 -8.20
N MET A 99 18.98 -0.29 -8.89
CA MET A 99 19.08 -0.98 -10.17
C MET A 99 18.71 -2.47 -10.05
N GLY A 100 19.15 -3.13 -8.98
CA GLY A 100 18.77 -4.52 -8.70
C GLY A 100 17.27 -4.70 -8.49
N VAL A 101 16.62 -3.80 -7.74
CA VAL A 101 15.16 -3.83 -7.54
C VAL A 101 14.42 -3.62 -8.87
N ILE A 102 14.86 -2.65 -9.69
CA ILE A 102 14.23 -2.40 -10.99
C ILE A 102 14.34 -3.64 -11.89
N LEU A 103 15.53 -4.24 -11.98
CA LEU A 103 15.74 -5.43 -12.81
C LEU A 103 14.90 -6.62 -12.31
N PHE A 104 14.81 -6.81 -11.00
CA PHE A 104 13.98 -7.84 -10.39
C PHE A 104 12.50 -7.65 -10.72
N VAL A 105 11.98 -6.42 -10.60
CA VAL A 105 10.58 -6.11 -10.94
C VAL A 105 10.32 -6.31 -12.43
N VAL A 106 11.21 -5.87 -13.31
CA VAL A 106 11.09 -6.08 -14.76
C VAL A 106 11.04 -7.58 -15.09
N ALA A 107 11.90 -8.39 -14.47
CA ALA A 107 11.90 -9.84 -14.66
C ALA A 107 10.59 -10.49 -14.19
N LEU A 108 10.05 -10.07 -13.03
CA LEU A 108 8.77 -10.56 -12.54
C LEU A 108 7.60 -10.19 -13.46
N VAL A 109 7.58 -8.96 -13.98
CA VAL A 109 6.55 -8.51 -14.92
C VAL A 109 6.63 -9.30 -16.23
N TRP A 110 7.84 -9.53 -16.74
CA TRP A 110 8.05 -10.35 -17.93
C TRP A 110 7.52 -11.77 -17.76
N LEU A 111 7.83 -12.41 -16.62
CA LEU A 111 7.36 -13.77 -16.32
C LEU A 111 5.84 -13.85 -16.10
N SER A 112 5.23 -12.82 -15.52
CA SER A 112 3.81 -12.85 -15.15
C SER A 112 2.87 -12.43 -16.29
N THR A 113 3.24 -11.42 -17.07
CA THR A 113 2.33 -10.79 -18.06
C THR A 113 2.93 -10.69 -19.47
N GLY A 114 4.18 -11.13 -19.66
CA GLY A 114 4.87 -11.10 -20.94
C GLY A 114 5.19 -9.68 -21.43
N PHE A 115 5.29 -9.53 -22.76
CA PHE A 115 5.69 -8.27 -23.41
C PHE A 115 4.74 -7.09 -23.13
N VAL A 116 3.44 -7.37 -22.99
CA VAL A 116 2.42 -6.36 -22.67
C VAL A 116 2.68 -5.75 -21.29
N GLY A 117 3.10 -6.57 -20.32
CA GLY A 117 3.43 -6.11 -18.97
C GLY A 117 4.58 -5.10 -18.95
N ILE A 118 5.62 -5.30 -19.77
CA ILE A 118 6.73 -4.35 -19.89
C ILE A 118 6.24 -3.01 -20.45
N GLY A 119 5.37 -3.03 -21.47
CA GLY A 119 4.76 -1.82 -22.01
C GLY A 119 4.02 -1.01 -20.93
N VAL A 120 3.19 -1.69 -20.13
CA VAL A 120 2.45 -1.07 -19.02
C VAL A 120 3.39 -0.56 -17.93
N LEU A 121 4.47 -1.30 -17.61
CA LEU A 121 5.47 -0.87 -16.64
C LEU A 121 6.16 0.44 -17.07
N ILE A 122 6.55 0.55 -18.34
CA ILE A 122 7.20 1.76 -18.88
C ILE A 122 6.23 2.94 -18.82
N VAL A 123 5.02 2.79 -19.35
CA VAL A 123 4.01 3.86 -19.36
C VAL A 123 3.64 4.29 -17.94
N GLY A 124 3.41 3.32 -17.04
CA GLY A 124 3.13 3.58 -15.63
C GLY A 124 4.28 4.29 -14.92
N THR A 125 5.53 3.95 -15.24
CA THR A 125 6.71 4.63 -14.67
C THR A 125 6.79 6.09 -15.14
N ILE A 126 6.55 6.35 -16.43
CA ILE A 126 6.54 7.71 -16.98
C ILE A 126 5.45 8.54 -16.30
N ILE A 127 4.24 7.99 -16.18
CA ILE A 127 3.11 8.67 -15.51
C ILE A 127 3.42 8.93 -14.03
N GLY A 128 4.01 7.95 -13.33
CA GLY A 128 4.38 8.07 -11.92
C GLY A 128 5.48 9.11 -11.65
N LEU A 129 6.34 9.38 -12.64
CA LEU A 129 7.40 10.39 -12.56
C LEU A 129 6.94 11.81 -12.96
N LEU A 130 5.72 11.98 -13.49
CA LEU A 130 5.19 13.30 -13.85
C LEU A 130 5.07 14.26 -12.66
N PRO A 131 4.48 13.89 -11.51
CA PRO A 131 4.29 14.85 -10.40
C PRO A 131 5.62 15.40 -9.87
N PRO A 132 6.67 14.59 -9.62
CA PRO A 132 7.98 15.10 -9.25
C PRO A 132 8.63 16.02 -10.29
N ARG A 133 8.42 15.76 -11.59
CA ARG A 133 9.01 16.56 -12.68
C ARG A 133 8.37 17.94 -12.84
N ILE A 134 7.09 18.07 -12.49
CA ILE A 134 6.33 19.33 -12.57
C ILE A 134 6.51 20.15 -11.26
N GLY A 135 7.21 19.63 -10.26
CA GLY A 135 7.44 20.32 -8.97
C GLY A 135 6.22 20.30 -8.03
N ILE A 136 5.22 19.48 -8.34
CA ILE A 136 4.01 19.34 -7.54
C ILE A 136 4.23 18.25 -6.48
N ARG A 137 3.78 18.49 -5.24
CA ARG A 137 3.83 17.46 -4.19
C ARG A 137 3.05 16.22 -4.64
N ARG A 138 3.62 15.02 -4.45
CA ARG A 138 3.00 13.73 -4.82
C ARG A 138 1.58 13.55 -4.26
N SER A 139 1.27 14.19 -3.13
CA SER A 139 -0.07 14.22 -2.52
C SER A 139 -1.16 14.78 -3.44
N HIS A 140 -0.85 15.75 -4.31
CA HIS A 140 -1.83 16.28 -5.28
C HIS A 140 -2.18 15.24 -6.36
N GLY A 141 -1.22 14.37 -6.72
CA GLY A 141 -1.46 13.26 -7.65
C GLY A 141 -2.44 12.22 -7.08
N MET A 142 -2.40 11.95 -5.77
CA MET A 142 -3.45 11.16 -5.12
C MET A 142 -4.78 11.91 -5.03
N GLY A 143 -4.74 13.23 -4.79
CA GLY A 143 -5.94 14.07 -4.69
C GLY A 143 -6.80 14.08 -5.96
N ILE A 144 -6.17 14.07 -7.14
CA ILE A 144 -6.90 14.07 -8.43
C ILE A 144 -7.70 12.79 -8.67
N ILE A 145 -7.31 11.67 -8.04
CA ILE A 145 -8.05 10.40 -8.07
C ILE A 145 -9.19 10.42 -7.05
N LEU A 146 -8.98 11.10 -5.93
CA LEU A 146 -9.95 11.16 -4.82
C LEU A 146 -11.20 11.99 -5.21
N VAL A 147 -11.04 13.08 -5.96
CA VAL A 147 -12.16 13.93 -6.45
C VAL A 147 -13.18 13.14 -7.28
N PRO A 148 -12.83 12.44 -8.38
CA PRO A 148 -13.78 11.68 -9.17
C PRO A 148 -14.36 10.48 -8.42
N ILE A 149 -13.58 9.84 -7.53
CA ILE A 149 -14.12 8.76 -6.67
C ILE A 149 -15.17 9.31 -5.72
N MET A 150 -14.96 10.49 -5.13
CA MET A 150 -15.98 11.12 -4.29
C MET A 150 -17.24 11.42 -5.10
N ILE A 151 -17.11 12.02 -6.28
CA ILE A 151 -18.25 12.32 -7.16
C ILE A 151 -19.00 11.02 -7.53
N TYR A 152 -18.29 9.98 -7.96
CA TYR A 152 -18.90 8.71 -8.35
C TYR A 152 -19.56 7.99 -7.16
N THR A 153 -18.92 8.00 -5.99
CA THR A 153 -19.49 7.38 -4.77
C THR A 153 -20.72 8.14 -4.28
N PHE A 154 -20.71 9.48 -4.38
CA PHE A 154 -21.84 10.31 -3.99
C PHE A 154 -22.99 10.19 -4.99
N ALA A 155 -22.70 10.12 -6.29
CA ALA A 155 -23.67 9.83 -7.34
C ALA A 155 -24.32 8.45 -7.16
N GLN A 156 -23.55 7.41 -6.83
CA GLN A 156 -24.10 6.08 -6.51
C GLN A 156 -24.98 6.07 -5.26
N LYS A 157 -24.74 6.94 -4.27
CA LYS A 157 -25.66 7.11 -3.14
C LYS A 157 -26.97 7.77 -3.58
N PHE A 158 -26.93 8.74 -4.49
CA PHE A 158 -28.15 9.34 -5.04
C PHE A 158 -28.96 8.35 -5.90
N ASP A 159 -28.32 7.50 -6.69
CA ASP A 159 -29.00 6.45 -7.47
C ASP A 159 -29.57 5.30 -6.62
N SER A 160 -29.05 5.09 -5.40
CA SER A 160 -29.58 4.10 -4.45
C SER A 160 -30.83 4.60 -3.70
N PHE A 161 -31.05 5.92 -3.67
CA PHE A 161 -32.31 6.52 -3.24
C PHE A 161 -33.17 6.75 -4.48
N GLY A 162 -33.97 5.74 -4.85
CA GLY A 162 -34.87 5.74 -6.02
C GLY A 162 -35.60 7.06 -6.28
N PHE A 163 -34.99 7.88 -7.14
CA PHE A 163 -35.65 8.89 -7.95
C PHE A 163 -35.22 8.72 -9.40
N ILE A 164 -35.34 7.50 -9.92
CA ILE A 164 -36.23 7.14 -11.04
C ILE A 164 -36.67 5.68 -10.84
#